data_AF-H0EVH4-F1
#
_entry.id   AF-H0EVH4-F1
#
_cell.length_a   1.000
_cell.length_b   1.000
_cell.length_c   1.000
_cell.angle_alpha   90.00
_cell.angle_beta   90.00
_cell.angle_gamma   90.00
#
_symmetry.space_group_name_H-M   'P 1'
#
loop_
_entity.id
_entity.type
_entity.pdbx_description
1 polymer ?
#
loop_
_entity_poly.entity_id
_entity_poly.type
_entity_poly.pdbx_seq_one_letter_code
_entity_poly.pdbx_strand_id
1 'polypeptide(L)'
;MAFSSWFSQTYPPAPTFSEDDIPRQNGKVFMVTGGNDGVGLALIKLLYPTGATIYMASRSRSRAKKAISEITSTDPSGTARLKFLHIDLADLPTVHSAAATFSAQEERLDILWNNAGVAVQPFGAKTKQGIEVHMGVNVVAHLLLVKLLLPKLRFAAASSRKNGTRVIWTSSHLMELKAPVGGVNLADVENGGRLSEPGESDDEGLGWTALMGAYTELFAGFSEEITERHQGKELRKPRFDQNSHPFTSRLDARCDLIEVTIHIGSIGFE
;
A
#
# COMPACT_ATOMS: atom_id res chain seq x y z
N MET A 1 -17.52 -3.14 -17.99
CA MET A 1 -16.33 -2.28 -18.08
C MET A 1 -16.57 -1.16 -19.07
N ALA A 2 -16.42 0.10 -18.65
CA ALA A 2 -16.51 1.24 -19.57
C ALA A 2 -15.20 1.37 -20.36
N PHE A 3 -15.27 1.27 -21.69
CA PHE A 3 -14.14 1.42 -22.62
C PHE A 3 -13.28 2.68 -22.36
N SER A 4 -13.90 3.74 -21.83
CA SER A 4 -13.24 4.98 -21.44
C SER A 4 -12.25 4.85 -20.27
N SER A 5 -12.51 3.97 -19.29
CA SER A 5 -11.61 3.72 -18.15
C SER A 5 -10.35 2.99 -18.62
N TRP A 6 -10.51 1.99 -19.47
CA TRP A 6 -9.40 1.23 -20.03
C TRP A 6 -8.47 2.11 -20.89
N PHE A 7 -9.04 2.97 -21.74
CA PHE A 7 -8.26 3.83 -22.62
C PHE A 7 -7.47 4.89 -21.84
N SER A 8 -8.07 5.52 -20.84
CA SER A 8 -7.41 6.55 -20.02
C SER A 8 -6.33 5.98 -19.09
N GLN A 9 -6.49 4.72 -18.63
CA GLN A 9 -5.48 4.05 -17.81
C GLN A 9 -4.30 3.52 -18.65
N THR A 10 -4.54 3.10 -19.90
CA THR A 10 -3.49 2.61 -20.80
C THR A 10 -2.70 3.75 -21.45
N TYR A 11 -3.38 4.85 -21.78
CA TYR A 11 -2.80 6.06 -22.39
C TYR A 11 -3.10 7.27 -21.52
N PRO A 12 -2.39 7.44 -20.38
CA PRO A 12 -2.65 8.53 -19.48
C PRO A 12 -2.36 9.88 -20.17
N PRO A 13 -3.23 10.89 -20.01
CA PRO A 13 -2.93 12.24 -20.47
C PRO A 13 -1.72 12.80 -19.71
N ALA A 14 -1.13 13.88 -20.25
CA ALA A 14 -0.03 14.56 -19.58
C ALA A 14 -0.42 14.94 -18.13
N PRO A 15 0.49 14.79 -17.15
CA PRO A 15 0.19 15.08 -15.76
C PRO A 15 -0.13 16.58 -15.60
N THR A 16 -1.21 16.87 -14.89
CA THR A 16 -1.61 18.25 -14.53
C THR A 16 -0.97 18.73 -13.23
N PHE A 17 -0.21 17.87 -12.56
CA PHE A 17 0.48 18.13 -11.30
C PHE A 17 1.93 17.66 -11.43
N SER A 18 2.89 18.52 -11.12
CA SER A 18 4.32 18.24 -11.20
C SER A 18 5.01 18.29 -9.83
N GLU A 19 6.32 18.08 -9.83
CA GLU A 19 7.17 18.19 -8.66
C GLU A 19 7.17 19.59 -8.04
N ASP A 20 7.03 20.62 -8.88
CA ASP A 20 6.99 22.02 -8.47
C ASP A 20 5.72 22.38 -7.69
N ASP A 21 4.64 21.61 -7.90
CA ASP A 21 3.35 21.80 -7.23
C ASP A 21 3.32 21.17 -5.83
N ILE A 22 4.34 20.42 -5.43
CA ILE A 22 4.37 19.74 -4.12
C ILE A 22 4.67 20.77 -3.02
N PRO A 23 3.70 21.07 -2.13
CA PRO A 23 3.95 22.04 -1.08
C PRO A 23 4.91 21.49 -0.04
N ARG A 24 5.58 22.39 0.69
CA ARG A 24 6.43 22.05 1.84
C ARG A 24 5.68 21.15 2.84
N GLN A 25 6.37 20.13 3.33
CA GLN A 25 5.84 19.14 4.29
C GLN A 25 6.61 19.16 5.61
N ASN A 26 7.23 20.29 5.97
CA ASN A 26 7.95 20.45 7.23
C ASN A 26 7.09 20.02 8.42
N GLY A 27 7.68 19.24 9.32
CA GLY A 27 7.00 18.74 10.53
C GLY A 27 6.09 17.53 10.30
N LYS A 28 5.88 17.08 9.06
CA LYS A 28 5.16 15.84 8.78
C LYS A 28 6.09 14.62 8.74
N VAL A 29 5.53 13.49 9.13
CA VAL A 29 6.20 12.19 9.18
C VAL A 29 5.56 11.22 8.18
N PHE A 30 6.38 10.70 7.27
CA PHE A 30 6.01 9.75 6.23
C PHE A 30 6.67 8.40 6.50
N MET A 31 5.96 7.32 6.22
CA MET A 31 6.54 5.98 6.12
C MET A 31 6.17 5.39 4.76
N VAL A 32 7.18 4.98 3.98
CA VAL A 32 6.98 4.37 2.66
C VAL A 32 7.58 2.97 2.68
N THR A 33 6.71 1.96 2.56
CA THR A 33 7.15 0.56 2.41
C THR A 33 7.68 0.33 0.99
N GLY A 34 8.80 -0.39 0.86
CA GLY A 34 9.44 -0.60 -0.44
C GLY A 34 10.07 0.68 -1.00
N GLY A 35 10.39 1.65 -0.14
CA GLY A 35 10.92 2.96 -0.55
C GLY A 35 12.34 2.94 -1.14
N ASN A 36 13.00 1.78 -1.21
CA ASN A 36 14.37 1.65 -1.69
C ASN A 36 14.47 1.26 -3.18
N ASP A 37 13.34 1.09 -3.87
CA ASP A 37 13.29 0.72 -5.28
C ASP A 37 12.00 1.19 -5.97
N GLY A 38 12.00 1.17 -7.31
CA GLY A 38 10.81 1.42 -8.15
C GLY A 38 10.03 2.67 -7.77
N VAL A 39 8.69 2.55 -7.73
CA VAL A 39 7.80 3.68 -7.44
C VAL A 39 7.98 4.24 -6.02
N GLY A 40 8.27 3.38 -5.04
CA GLY A 40 8.55 3.83 -3.68
C GLY A 40 9.77 4.74 -3.61
N LEU A 41 10.82 4.41 -4.37
CA LEU A 41 12.03 5.24 -4.46
C LEU A 41 11.76 6.57 -5.16
N ALA A 42 11.02 6.54 -6.28
CA ALA A 42 10.63 7.76 -6.99
C ALA A 42 9.81 8.69 -6.07
N LEU A 43 8.84 8.14 -5.33
CA LEU A 43 8.07 8.89 -4.35
C LEU A 43 8.96 9.52 -3.26
N ILE A 44 9.93 8.79 -2.72
CA ILE A 44 10.84 9.36 -1.72
C ILE A 44 11.69 10.48 -2.33
N LYS A 45 12.17 10.34 -3.58
CA LYS A 45 12.90 11.40 -4.29
C LYS A 45 12.07 12.69 -4.41
N LEU A 46 10.76 12.56 -4.66
CA LEU A 46 9.82 13.69 -4.70
C LEU A 46 9.54 14.30 -3.33
N LEU A 47 9.39 13.46 -2.30
CA LEU A 47 9.08 13.91 -0.94
C LEU A 47 10.28 14.53 -0.24
N TYR A 48 11.50 14.07 -0.52
CA TYR A 48 12.70 14.51 0.18
C TYR A 48 12.89 16.04 0.15
N PRO A 49 12.84 16.76 -0.98
CA PRO A 49 13.04 18.22 -1.00
C PRO A 49 11.94 19.02 -0.27
N THR A 50 10.83 18.38 0.11
CA THR A 50 9.70 19.06 0.77
C THR A 50 9.97 19.39 2.25
N GLY A 51 11.06 18.88 2.84
CA GLY A 51 11.40 19.09 4.26
C GLY A 51 10.70 18.12 5.23
N ALA A 52 10.09 17.04 4.73
CA ALA A 52 9.46 16.01 5.54
C ALA A 52 10.48 15.17 6.33
N THR A 53 9.99 14.47 7.36
CA THR A 53 10.69 13.29 7.91
C THR A 53 10.14 12.05 7.21
N ILE A 54 11.02 11.27 6.59
CA ILE A 54 10.65 10.13 5.75
C ILE A 54 11.35 8.88 6.27
N TYR A 55 10.56 7.84 6.55
CA TYR A 55 11.04 6.51 6.85
C TYR A 55 10.97 5.66 5.58
N MET A 56 12.15 5.35 5.02
CA MET A 56 12.33 4.37 3.96
C MET A 56 12.28 2.97 4.58
N ALA A 57 11.08 2.39 4.60
CA ALA A 57 10.85 1.07 5.17
C ALA A 57 11.12 -0.01 4.12
N SER A 58 12.13 -0.86 4.35
CA SER A 58 12.48 -1.91 3.40
C SER A 58 13.24 -3.08 4.05
N ARG A 59 13.30 -4.20 3.32
CA ARG A 59 13.96 -5.43 3.76
C ARG A 59 15.48 -5.36 3.63
N SER A 60 15.99 -4.77 2.55
CA SER A 60 17.43 -4.75 2.26
C SER A 60 18.09 -3.49 2.80
N ARG A 61 18.79 -3.61 3.94
CA ARG A 61 19.54 -2.50 4.55
C ARG A 61 20.60 -1.92 3.62
N SER A 62 21.29 -2.76 2.83
CA SER A 62 22.35 -2.30 1.92
C SER A 62 21.78 -1.47 0.77
N ARG A 63 20.71 -1.95 0.12
CA ARG A 63 20.03 -1.21 -0.97
C ARG A 63 19.41 0.09 -0.45
N ALA A 64 18.78 0.05 0.72
CA ALA A 64 18.23 1.24 1.35
C ALA A 64 19.31 2.28 1.65
N LYS A 65 20.44 1.87 2.26
CA LYS A 65 21.56 2.79 2.53
C LYS A 65 22.11 3.42 1.25
N LYS A 66 22.24 2.64 0.17
CA LYS A 66 22.66 3.16 -1.14
C LYS A 66 21.68 4.24 -1.64
N ALA A 67 20.38 3.93 -1.65
CA ALA A 67 19.35 4.86 -2.08
C ALA A 67 19.30 6.14 -1.22
N ILE A 68 19.42 6.02 0.11
CA ILE A 68 19.50 7.16 1.02
C ILE A 68 20.72 8.02 0.69
N SER A 69 21.89 7.42 0.51
CA SER A 69 23.11 8.16 0.15
C SER A 69 22.95 8.94 -1.15
N GLU A 70 22.36 8.32 -2.18
CA GLU A 70 22.08 8.96 -3.47
C GLU A 70 21.16 10.18 -3.29
N ILE A 71 20.04 10.01 -2.60
CA ILE A 71 19.04 11.07 -2.40
C ILE A 71 19.59 12.21 -1.55
N THR A 72 20.28 11.90 -0.45
CA THR A 72 20.82 12.94 0.44
C THR A 72 21.96 13.73 -0.20
N SER A 73 22.66 13.17 -1.19
CA SER A 73 23.74 13.86 -1.90
C SER A 73 23.26 15.03 -2.77
N THR A 74 21.98 15.05 -3.13
CA THR A 74 21.40 16.10 -4.00
C THR A 74 20.86 17.31 -3.22
N ASP A 75 20.76 17.24 -1.90
CA ASP A 75 20.34 18.37 -1.05
C ASP A 75 21.22 18.47 0.22
N PRO A 76 22.34 19.23 0.14
CA PRO A 76 23.25 19.43 1.26
C PRO A 76 22.67 20.33 2.37
N SER A 77 21.48 20.94 2.20
CA SER A 77 20.88 21.80 3.23
C SER A 77 20.45 21.03 4.48
N GLY A 78 20.26 19.70 4.38
CA GLY A 78 19.91 18.83 5.49
C GLY A 78 18.52 19.11 6.10
N THR A 79 17.66 19.84 5.40
CA THR A 79 16.35 20.25 5.92
C THR A 79 15.35 19.09 6.02
N ALA A 80 15.50 18.06 5.19
CA ALA A 80 14.71 16.84 5.27
C ALA A 80 15.46 15.71 5.98
N ARG A 81 14.70 14.81 6.63
CA ARG A 81 15.27 13.66 7.34
C ARG A 81 14.84 12.38 6.66
N LEU A 82 15.79 11.69 6.04
CA LEU A 82 15.54 10.38 5.43
C LEU A 82 16.17 9.27 6.29
N LYS A 83 15.32 8.44 6.89
CA LYS A 83 15.69 7.38 7.84
C LYS A 83 15.41 6.01 7.25
N PHE A 84 16.33 5.06 7.45
CA PHE A 84 16.08 3.66 7.15
C PHE A 84 15.26 3.00 8.27
N LEU A 85 14.24 2.23 7.90
CA LEU A 85 13.52 1.33 8.80
C LEU A 85 13.54 -0.09 8.22
N HIS A 86 14.08 -1.05 8.98
CA HIS A 86 14.07 -2.43 8.55
C HIS A 86 12.68 -3.03 8.70
N ILE A 87 12.13 -3.57 7.60
CA ILE A 87 10.87 -4.34 7.60
C ILE A 87 10.93 -5.41 6.51
N ASP A 88 10.65 -6.65 6.88
CA ASP A 88 10.42 -7.75 5.94
C ASP A 88 8.94 -8.15 6.02
N LEU A 89 8.17 -7.75 5.02
CA LEU A 89 6.74 -8.04 4.97
C LEU A 89 6.43 -9.54 4.78
N ALA A 90 7.42 -10.36 4.43
CA ALA A 90 7.29 -11.82 4.44
C ALA A 90 7.56 -12.44 5.84
N ASP A 91 7.82 -11.60 6.86
CA ASP A 91 8.12 -12.02 8.22
C ASP A 91 7.49 -11.06 9.26
N LEU A 92 6.28 -11.39 9.73
CA LEU A 92 5.46 -10.55 10.60
C LEU A 92 6.16 -10.06 11.91
N PRO A 93 7.00 -10.85 12.61
CA PRO A 93 7.84 -10.36 13.70
C PRO A 93 8.66 -9.09 13.37
N THR A 94 9.12 -8.95 12.12
CA THR A 94 9.85 -7.75 11.70
C THR A 94 8.92 -6.53 11.55
N VAL A 95 7.65 -6.75 11.20
CA VAL A 95 6.61 -5.70 11.15
C VAL A 95 6.35 -5.14 12.55
N HIS A 96 6.21 -6.03 13.54
CA HIS A 96 6.11 -5.64 14.96
C HIS A 96 7.33 -4.83 15.41
N SER A 97 8.53 -5.33 15.11
CA SER A 97 9.79 -4.67 15.49
C SER A 97 9.94 -3.29 14.83
N ALA A 98 9.55 -3.18 13.56
CA ALA A 98 9.57 -1.93 12.80
C ALA A 98 8.59 -0.90 13.40
N ALA A 99 7.35 -1.32 13.69
CA ALA A 99 6.34 -0.45 14.28
C ALA A 99 6.74 0.04 15.68
N ALA A 100 7.33 -0.83 16.51
CA ALA A 100 7.86 -0.46 17.81
C ALA A 100 9.04 0.52 17.69
N THR A 101 9.99 0.24 16.79
CA THR A 101 11.15 1.10 16.52
C THR A 101 10.73 2.48 16.03
N PHE A 102 9.74 2.56 15.15
CA PHE A 102 9.15 3.81 14.70
C PHE A 102 8.45 4.54 15.85
N SER A 103 7.61 3.84 16.62
CA SER A 103 6.82 4.42 17.70
C SER A 103 7.66 4.97 18.86
N ALA A 104 8.88 4.45 19.04
CA ALA A 104 9.86 4.96 19.99
C ALA A 104 10.55 6.25 19.51
N GLN A 105 10.54 6.53 18.21
CA GLN A 105 11.21 7.70 17.62
C GLN A 105 10.25 8.82 17.24
N GLU A 106 8.99 8.50 16.95
CA GLU A 106 8.01 9.46 16.45
C GLU A 106 6.69 9.36 17.23
N GLU A 107 6.13 10.52 17.59
CA GLU A 107 4.81 10.62 18.23
C GLU A 107 3.66 10.56 17.22
N ARG A 108 3.94 10.96 15.97
CA ARG A 108 2.95 11.10 14.90
C ARG A 108 3.36 10.31 13.66
N LEU A 109 2.35 9.85 12.90
CA LEU A 109 2.53 9.38 11.54
C LEU A 109 1.48 10.08 10.68
N ASP A 110 1.91 10.91 9.73
CA ASP A 110 0.99 11.66 8.89
C ASP A 110 0.56 10.83 7.69
N ILE A 111 1.51 10.19 7.02
CA ILE A 111 1.24 9.44 5.80
C ILE A 111 1.92 8.07 5.90
N LEU A 112 1.12 7.01 5.86
CA LEU A 112 1.60 5.65 5.68
C LEU A 112 1.33 5.21 4.24
N TRP A 113 2.39 4.96 3.47
CA TRP A 113 2.29 4.48 2.10
C TRP A 113 2.63 2.99 2.05
N ASN A 114 1.59 2.18 1.91
CA ASN A 114 1.63 0.74 1.67
C ASN A 114 1.94 0.50 0.18
N ASN A 115 3.20 0.71 -0.19
CA ASN A 115 3.69 0.59 -1.57
C ASN A 115 4.38 -0.74 -1.86
N ALA A 116 5.09 -1.33 -0.89
CA ALA A 116 5.78 -2.58 -1.13
C ALA A 116 4.80 -3.68 -1.56
N GLY A 117 5.17 -4.45 -2.57
CA GLY A 117 4.45 -5.65 -2.97
C GLY A 117 5.35 -6.57 -3.77
N VAL A 118 5.00 -7.85 -3.79
CA VAL A 118 5.58 -8.84 -4.69
C VAL A 118 4.60 -9.20 -5.79
N ALA A 119 5.15 -9.45 -6.96
CA ALA A 119 4.48 -10.01 -8.12
C ALA A 119 5.38 -11.12 -8.70
N VAL A 120 4.83 -11.89 -9.63
CA VAL A 120 5.40 -13.10 -10.24
C VAL A 120 6.21 -13.98 -9.28
N GLN A 121 5.56 -14.63 -8.29
CA GLN A 121 6.21 -15.57 -7.36
C GLN A 121 5.97 -17.05 -7.75
N PRO A 122 6.90 -17.97 -7.40
CA PRO A 122 6.71 -19.40 -7.62
C PRO A 122 5.44 -19.94 -6.97
N PHE A 123 4.80 -20.92 -7.60
CA PHE A 123 3.60 -21.56 -7.05
C PHE A 123 3.88 -22.15 -5.65
N GLY A 124 2.94 -21.95 -4.73
CA GLY A 124 3.06 -22.44 -3.36
C GLY A 124 4.09 -21.68 -2.49
N ALA A 125 4.66 -20.58 -2.99
CA ALA A 125 5.51 -19.71 -2.18
C ALA A 125 4.72 -19.17 -0.96
N LYS A 126 5.39 -19.17 0.20
CA LYS A 126 4.80 -18.79 1.48
C LYS A 126 5.71 -17.85 2.25
N THR A 127 5.11 -16.99 3.06
CA THR A 127 5.78 -16.20 4.10
C THR A 127 6.32 -17.11 5.20
N LYS A 128 7.12 -16.54 6.13
CA LYS A 128 7.62 -17.29 7.30
C LYS A 128 6.51 -17.80 8.21
N GLN A 129 5.31 -17.21 8.10
CA GLN A 129 4.12 -17.62 8.85
C GLN A 129 3.27 -18.66 8.09
N GLY A 130 3.74 -19.16 6.94
CA GLY A 130 3.03 -20.17 6.15
C GLY A 130 1.86 -19.63 5.33
N ILE A 131 1.66 -18.31 5.32
CA ILE A 131 0.64 -17.62 4.51
C ILE A 131 1.14 -17.57 3.07
N GLU A 132 0.25 -17.79 2.09
CA GLU A 132 0.50 -17.53 0.66
C GLU A 132 1.24 -16.21 0.48
N VAL A 133 2.31 -16.20 -0.32
CA VAL A 133 3.32 -15.14 -0.27
C VAL A 133 2.75 -13.75 -0.57
N HIS A 134 1.86 -13.59 -1.54
CA HIS A 134 1.35 -12.24 -1.83
C HIS A 134 0.17 -11.85 -0.94
N MET A 135 -0.63 -12.79 -0.47
CA MET A 135 -1.57 -12.53 0.62
C MET A 135 -0.82 -12.03 1.88
N GLY A 136 0.26 -12.71 2.24
CA GLY A 136 1.08 -12.38 3.39
C GLY A 136 1.80 -11.05 3.24
N VAL A 137 2.52 -10.86 2.13
CA VAL A 137 3.36 -9.66 1.90
C VAL A 137 2.55 -8.43 1.56
N ASN A 138 1.62 -8.54 0.61
CA ASN A 138 0.97 -7.37 0.03
C ASN A 138 -0.26 -6.92 0.83
N VAL A 139 -0.78 -7.76 1.73
CA VAL A 139 -1.98 -7.44 2.52
C VAL A 139 -1.80 -7.67 4.02
N VAL A 140 -1.57 -8.92 4.47
CA VAL A 140 -1.57 -9.22 5.92
C VAL A 140 -0.52 -8.41 6.66
N ALA A 141 0.68 -8.31 6.10
CA ALA A 141 1.76 -7.56 6.71
C ALA A 141 1.50 -6.04 6.75
N HIS A 142 0.96 -5.44 5.69
CA HIS A 142 0.57 -4.03 5.68
C HIS A 142 -0.61 -3.75 6.60
N LEU A 143 -1.59 -4.65 6.64
CA LEU A 143 -2.73 -4.58 7.53
C LEU A 143 -2.28 -4.57 8.99
N LEU A 144 -1.38 -5.49 9.33
CA LEU A 144 -0.75 -5.53 10.65
C LEU A 144 -0.01 -4.22 10.95
N LEU A 145 0.78 -3.72 9.98
CA LEU A 145 1.51 -2.46 10.13
C LEU A 145 0.57 -1.28 10.41
N VAL A 146 -0.53 -1.16 9.67
CA VAL A 146 -1.57 -0.13 9.89
C VAL A 146 -2.17 -0.28 11.28
N LYS A 147 -2.56 -1.49 11.70
CA LYS A 147 -3.14 -1.74 13.04
C LYS A 147 -2.17 -1.32 14.15
N LEU A 148 -0.89 -1.65 14.02
CA LEU A 148 0.14 -1.29 15.00
C LEU A 148 0.43 0.21 15.06
N LEU A 149 0.35 0.92 13.92
CA LEU A 149 0.62 2.35 13.81
C LEU A 149 -0.62 3.24 13.95
N LEU A 150 -1.81 2.64 14.11
CA LEU A 150 -3.08 3.34 14.25
C LEU A 150 -3.08 4.42 15.35
N PRO A 151 -2.46 4.21 16.53
CA PRO A 151 -2.36 5.28 17.54
C PRO A 151 -1.59 6.51 17.04
N LYS A 152 -0.51 6.32 16.26
CA LYS A 152 0.33 7.40 15.71
C LYS A 152 -0.38 8.16 14.58
N LEU A 153 -1.13 7.43 13.76
CA LEU A 153 -2.01 8.00 12.73
C LEU A 153 -3.13 8.84 13.36
N ARG A 154 -3.81 8.32 14.40
CA ARG A 154 -4.86 9.07 15.12
C ARG A 154 -4.33 10.33 15.79
N PHE A 155 -3.16 10.24 16.41
CA PHE A 155 -2.50 11.40 17.01
C PHE A 155 -2.21 12.50 15.98
N ALA A 156 -1.69 12.13 14.80
CA ALA A 156 -1.47 13.06 13.71
C ALA A 156 -2.80 13.68 13.22
N ALA A 157 -3.84 12.86 13.04
CA ALA A 157 -5.14 13.29 12.51
C ALA A 157 -5.86 14.28 13.43
N ALA A 158 -5.70 14.16 14.76
CA ALA A 158 -6.32 15.06 15.74
C ALA A 158 -5.88 16.53 15.57
N SER A 159 -4.61 16.74 15.20
CA SER A 159 -4.02 18.09 15.03
C SER A 159 -3.86 18.53 13.58
N SER A 160 -4.07 17.62 12.61
CA SER A 160 -3.91 17.92 11.19
C SER A 160 -5.15 18.61 10.61
N ARG A 161 -4.95 19.35 9.52
CA ARG A 161 -6.06 19.82 8.68
C ARG A 161 -6.84 18.61 8.17
N LYS A 162 -8.09 18.84 7.76
CA LYS A 162 -8.92 17.81 7.11
C LYS A 162 -8.14 17.14 5.97
N ASN A 163 -8.12 15.81 5.98
CA ASN A 163 -7.40 14.96 5.02
C ASN A 163 -5.86 15.16 5.04
N GLY A 164 -5.31 15.69 6.13
CA GLY A 164 -3.88 15.87 6.32
C GLY A 164 -3.14 14.60 6.72
N THR A 165 -3.86 13.62 7.26
CA THR A 165 -3.37 12.30 7.64
C THR A 165 -4.02 11.23 6.76
N ARG A 166 -3.23 10.32 6.19
CA ARG A 166 -3.71 9.34 5.21
C ARG A 166 -2.96 8.01 5.33
N VAL A 167 -3.68 6.93 5.08
CA VAL A 167 -3.09 5.63 4.72
C VAL A 167 -3.34 5.44 3.22
N ILE A 168 -2.27 5.20 2.48
CA ILE A 168 -2.31 5.09 1.02
C ILE A 168 -1.91 3.66 0.65
N TRP A 169 -2.72 3.01 -0.18
CA TRP A 169 -2.47 1.66 -0.65
C TRP A 169 -2.18 1.67 -2.15
N THR A 170 -1.03 1.13 -2.53
CA THR A 170 -0.69 0.93 -3.93
C THR A 170 -1.42 -0.30 -4.48
N SER A 171 -2.16 -0.13 -5.56
CA SER A 171 -2.81 -1.21 -6.32
C SER A 171 -2.36 -1.25 -7.78
N SER A 172 -2.89 -2.18 -8.57
CA SER A 172 -2.55 -2.36 -9.97
C SER A 172 -3.80 -2.40 -10.84
N HIS A 173 -3.73 -1.81 -12.03
CA HIS A 173 -4.80 -1.92 -13.02
C HIS A 173 -5.11 -3.38 -13.41
N LEU A 174 -4.12 -4.29 -13.26
CA LEU A 174 -4.36 -5.72 -13.46
C LEU A 174 -5.45 -6.29 -12.54
N MET A 175 -5.70 -5.67 -11.38
CA MET A 175 -6.79 -6.06 -10.51
C MET A 175 -8.16 -5.85 -11.16
N GLU A 176 -8.35 -4.74 -11.87
CA GLU A 176 -9.61 -4.44 -12.58
C GLU A 176 -9.85 -5.43 -13.75
N LEU A 177 -8.77 -5.84 -14.42
CA LEU A 177 -8.85 -6.71 -15.60
C LEU A 177 -8.98 -8.21 -15.28
N LYS A 178 -8.48 -8.64 -14.12
CA LYS A 178 -8.29 -10.06 -13.80
C LYS A 178 -8.90 -10.49 -12.47
N ALA A 179 -9.61 -9.62 -11.75
CA ALA A 179 -10.31 -10.07 -10.55
C ALA A 179 -11.41 -11.10 -10.90
N PRO A 180 -11.53 -12.20 -10.13
CA PRO A 180 -12.57 -13.20 -10.32
C PRO A 180 -13.96 -12.59 -10.10
N VAL A 181 -14.91 -13.00 -10.93
CA VAL A 181 -16.30 -12.55 -10.80
C VAL A 181 -16.87 -13.11 -9.51
N GLY A 182 -17.31 -12.23 -8.59
CA GLY A 182 -17.87 -12.63 -7.30
C GLY A 182 -16.89 -12.65 -6.14
N GLY A 183 -15.65 -12.15 -6.32
CA GLY A 183 -14.71 -11.99 -5.23
C GLY A 183 -13.81 -13.20 -5.02
N VAL A 184 -13.11 -13.22 -3.89
CA VAL A 184 -12.19 -14.33 -3.57
C VAL A 184 -12.72 -15.17 -2.44
N ASN A 185 -12.73 -16.47 -2.67
CA ASN A 185 -12.99 -17.45 -1.65
C ASN A 185 -11.81 -17.49 -0.66
N LEU A 186 -12.02 -16.97 0.55
CA LEU A 186 -10.99 -16.95 1.60
C LEU A 186 -10.54 -18.35 2.02
N ALA A 187 -11.39 -19.37 1.85
CA ALA A 187 -10.98 -20.77 2.11
C ALA A 187 -9.89 -21.24 1.14
N ASP A 188 -9.90 -20.75 -0.10
CA ASP A 188 -8.88 -21.10 -1.10
C ASP A 188 -7.54 -20.43 -0.75
N VAL A 189 -7.60 -19.23 -0.17
CA VAL A 189 -6.42 -18.51 0.35
C VAL A 189 -5.81 -19.26 1.54
N GLU A 190 -6.63 -19.74 2.47
CA GLU A 190 -6.21 -20.56 3.62
C GLU A 190 -5.57 -21.89 3.18
N ASN A 191 -6.04 -22.46 2.06
CA ASN A 191 -5.50 -23.68 1.44
C ASN A 191 -4.30 -23.43 0.50
N GLY A 192 -3.74 -22.22 0.48
CA GLY A 192 -2.54 -21.88 -0.30
C GLY A 192 -2.80 -21.38 -1.72
N GLY A 193 -3.96 -20.78 -1.97
CA GLY A 193 -4.32 -20.15 -3.25
C GLY A 193 -4.88 -21.12 -4.30
N ARG A 194 -5.41 -22.28 -3.88
CA ARG A 194 -5.94 -23.29 -4.80
C ARG A 194 -7.42 -23.01 -5.05
N LEU A 195 -7.76 -22.42 -6.21
CA LEU A 195 -9.15 -22.27 -6.62
C LEU A 195 -9.74 -23.66 -6.90
N SER A 196 -10.74 -24.06 -6.13
CA SER A 196 -11.49 -25.30 -6.40
C SER A 196 -12.65 -25.01 -7.35
N GLU A 197 -12.37 -24.89 -8.64
CA GLU A 197 -13.39 -24.98 -9.70
C GLU A 197 -13.43 -26.41 -10.25
N PRO A 198 -14.59 -27.07 -10.38
CA PRO A 198 -14.69 -28.40 -10.94
C PRO A 198 -14.56 -28.34 -12.47
N GLY A 199 -13.35 -28.60 -13.01
CA GLY A 199 -13.21 -29.06 -14.39
C GLY A 199 -12.17 -28.41 -15.30
N GLU A 200 -11.30 -27.51 -14.83
CA GLU A 200 -10.23 -26.95 -15.67
C GLU A 200 -8.83 -27.36 -15.20
N SER A 201 -8.03 -27.71 -16.20
CA SER A 201 -6.71 -28.33 -16.16
C SER A 201 -5.68 -27.54 -15.34
N ASP A 202 -4.69 -28.29 -14.85
CA ASP A 202 -3.50 -27.88 -14.09
C ASP A 202 -2.58 -26.88 -14.83
N ASP A 203 -3.11 -25.76 -15.33
CA ASP A 203 -2.33 -24.73 -16.01
C ASP A 203 -1.99 -23.58 -15.05
N GLU A 204 -0.70 -23.21 -15.09
CA GLU A 204 0.07 -22.38 -14.16
C GLU A 204 -0.38 -20.90 -13.99
N GLY A 205 -1.62 -20.55 -14.38
CA GLY A 205 -2.12 -19.16 -14.42
C GLY A 205 -3.08 -18.75 -13.29
N LEU A 206 -3.54 -19.67 -12.44
CA LEU A 206 -4.73 -19.44 -11.60
C LEU A 206 -4.47 -18.84 -10.21
N GLY A 207 -3.24 -18.92 -9.67
CA GLY A 207 -2.89 -18.31 -8.39
C GLY A 207 -2.90 -16.76 -8.43
N TRP A 208 -2.68 -16.18 -9.61
CA TRP A 208 -2.67 -14.73 -9.85
C TRP A 208 -4.05 -14.09 -9.75
N THR A 209 -5.07 -14.78 -10.26
CA THR A 209 -6.45 -14.30 -10.33
C THR A 209 -7.06 -14.23 -8.92
N ALA A 210 -6.84 -15.28 -8.10
CA ALA A 210 -7.26 -15.33 -6.69
C ALA A 210 -6.57 -14.28 -5.81
N LEU A 211 -5.35 -13.85 -6.16
CA LEU A 211 -4.65 -12.79 -5.45
C LEU A 211 -5.29 -11.41 -5.70
N MET A 212 -5.69 -11.16 -6.94
CA MET A 212 -6.15 -9.85 -7.40
C MET A 212 -7.56 -9.50 -6.89
N GLY A 213 -8.42 -10.49 -6.63
CA GLY A 213 -9.73 -10.24 -6.02
C GLY A 213 -9.70 -10.11 -4.48
N ALA A 214 -8.76 -10.79 -3.80
CA ALA A 214 -8.65 -10.80 -2.34
C ALA A 214 -8.23 -9.42 -1.82
N TYR A 215 -7.38 -8.75 -2.62
CA TYR A 215 -6.89 -7.41 -2.37
C TYR A 215 -8.03 -6.39 -2.27
N THR A 216 -8.97 -6.41 -3.23
CA THR A 216 -10.09 -5.47 -3.31
C THR A 216 -11.12 -5.70 -2.20
N GLU A 217 -11.45 -6.97 -1.91
CA GLU A 217 -12.46 -7.30 -0.91
C GLU A 217 -11.97 -7.16 0.53
N LEU A 218 -10.71 -7.49 0.82
CA LEU A 218 -10.12 -7.19 2.13
C LEU A 218 -9.91 -5.68 2.32
N PHE A 219 -9.61 -4.94 1.26
CA PHE A 219 -9.54 -3.47 1.34
C PHE A 219 -10.90 -2.86 1.64
N ALA A 220 -11.96 -3.31 0.96
CA ALA A 220 -13.34 -2.92 1.23
C ALA A 220 -13.79 -3.34 2.65
N GLY A 221 -13.52 -4.59 3.04
CA GLY A 221 -13.87 -5.13 4.35
C GLY A 221 -13.08 -4.52 5.51
N PHE A 222 -11.81 -4.16 5.33
CA PHE A 222 -11.01 -3.49 6.37
C PHE A 222 -11.40 -2.01 6.52
N SER A 223 -11.66 -1.36 5.39
CA SER A 223 -12.31 -0.04 5.36
C SER A 223 -13.62 -0.05 6.17
N GLU A 224 -14.45 -1.07 5.98
CA GLU A 224 -15.68 -1.28 6.74
C GLU A 224 -15.41 -1.59 8.22
N GLU A 225 -14.51 -2.53 8.57
CA GLU A 225 -14.20 -2.91 9.97
C GLU A 225 -13.73 -1.71 10.82
N ILE A 226 -12.92 -0.82 10.24
CA ILE A 226 -12.46 0.39 10.92
C ILE A 226 -13.59 1.42 11.06
N THR A 227 -14.45 1.54 10.04
CA THR A 227 -15.60 2.45 10.06
C THR A 227 -16.67 1.97 11.05
N GLU A 228 -16.94 0.68 11.11
CA GLU A 228 -17.96 0.02 11.96
C GLU A 228 -17.64 0.15 13.45
N ARG A 229 -16.37 -0.05 13.86
CA ARG A 229 -15.95 0.16 15.26
C ARG A 229 -16.07 1.62 15.72
N HIS A 230 -16.21 2.56 14.80
CA HIS A 230 -16.38 3.98 15.12
C HIS A 230 -17.84 4.42 15.22
N GLN A 231 -18.79 3.72 14.55
CA GLN A 231 -20.17 4.21 14.40
C GLN A 231 -21.28 3.37 15.05
N GLY A 232 -21.03 2.12 15.47
CA GLY A 232 -21.99 1.34 16.29
C GLY A 232 -23.42 1.20 15.70
N LYS A 233 -23.57 0.98 14.39
CA LYS A 233 -24.88 0.85 13.72
C LYS A 233 -25.01 -0.46 12.91
N GLU A 234 -26.24 -0.97 12.87
CA GLU A 234 -26.66 -2.21 12.20
C GLU A 234 -26.81 -2.07 10.67
N LEU A 235 -26.54 -3.15 9.95
CA LEU A 235 -26.20 -3.26 8.52
C LEU A 235 -27.32 -2.94 7.51
N ARG A 236 -26.93 -2.36 6.37
CA ARG A 236 -27.56 -2.59 5.05
C ARG A 236 -26.48 -3.07 4.07
N LYS A 237 -26.69 -4.25 3.46
CA LYS A 237 -25.73 -4.87 2.51
C LYS A 237 -25.32 -3.91 1.39
N PRO A 238 -24.03 -3.84 0.99
CA PRO A 238 -23.60 -3.06 -0.15
C PRO A 238 -24.15 -3.65 -1.45
N ARG A 239 -24.52 -2.77 -2.39
CA ARG A 239 -24.79 -3.12 -3.79
C ARG A 239 -23.51 -2.84 -4.58
N PHE A 240 -22.98 -3.85 -5.25
CA PHE A 240 -21.89 -3.72 -6.21
C PHE A 240 -22.35 -2.86 -7.40
N ASP A 241 -21.69 -1.73 -7.64
CA ASP A 241 -21.76 -0.98 -8.90
C ASP A 241 -20.35 -0.90 -9.47
N GLN A 242 -20.14 -1.50 -10.64
CA GLN A 242 -18.84 -1.68 -11.30
C GLN A 242 -18.30 -0.39 -11.96
N ASN A 243 -18.83 0.78 -11.60
CA ASN A 243 -18.57 2.05 -12.30
C ASN A 243 -18.01 3.19 -11.42
N SER A 244 -17.51 2.94 -10.21
CA SER A 244 -17.05 4.03 -9.32
C SER A 244 -15.53 4.23 -9.27
N HIS A 245 -15.14 5.50 -9.44
CA HIS A 245 -13.87 6.20 -9.16
C HIS A 245 -13.15 5.78 -7.85
N PRO A 246 -11.85 6.14 -7.64
CA PRO A 246 -11.00 5.62 -6.56
C PRO A 246 -11.70 5.45 -5.23
N PHE A 247 -11.64 4.23 -4.69
CA PHE A 247 -12.23 3.90 -3.40
C PHE A 247 -11.54 4.75 -2.32
N THR A 248 -12.31 5.68 -1.74
CA THR A 248 -11.91 6.46 -0.58
C THR A 248 -12.80 6.06 0.58
N SER A 249 -12.18 5.69 1.69
CA SER A 249 -12.91 5.39 2.93
C SER A 249 -12.25 6.06 4.12
N ARG A 250 -12.99 6.20 5.23
CA ARG A 250 -12.54 6.97 6.39
C ARG A 250 -12.05 6.04 7.48
N LEU A 251 -10.79 6.21 7.87
CA LEU A 251 -10.22 5.58 9.07
C LEU A 251 -10.76 6.27 10.35
N ASP A 252 -10.97 7.58 10.25
CA ASP A 252 -11.54 8.49 11.26
C ASP A 252 -12.07 9.75 10.51
N ALA A 253 -12.85 10.64 11.16
CA ALA A 253 -13.39 11.87 10.59
C ALA A 253 -12.34 12.79 9.91
N ARG A 254 -11.05 12.60 10.20
CA ARG A 254 -9.93 13.39 9.66
C ARG A 254 -8.81 12.56 9.02
N CYS A 255 -8.92 11.23 9.00
CA CYS A 255 -7.93 10.33 8.41
C CYS A 255 -8.57 9.50 7.29
N ASP A 256 -8.02 9.62 6.08
CA ASP A 256 -8.53 8.92 4.91
C ASP A 256 -7.69 7.66 4.61
N LEU A 257 -8.36 6.61 4.17
CA LEU A 257 -7.76 5.48 3.46
C LEU A 257 -7.99 5.72 1.97
N ILE A 258 -6.90 5.67 1.19
CA ILE A 258 -6.92 5.96 -0.25
C ILE A 258 -6.23 4.84 -0.99
N GLU A 259 -6.90 4.34 -2.02
CA GLU A 259 -6.29 3.46 -3.00
C GLU A 259 -5.69 4.27 -4.15
N VAL A 260 -4.45 3.97 -4.52
CA VAL A 260 -3.75 4.54 -5.67
C VAL A 260 -3.34 3.41 -6.62
N THR A 261 -3.95 3.37 -7.80
CA THR A 261 -3.66 2.38 -8.83
C THR A 261 -2.45 2.80 -9.66
N ILE A 262 -1.45 1.92 -9.77
CA ILE A 262 -0.22 2.15 -10.54
C ILE A 262 -0.21 1.26 -11.79
N HIS A 263 0.16 1.85 -12.93
CA HIS A 263 0.33 1.17 -14.20
C HIS A 263 1.82 0.89 -14.46
N ILE A 264 2.20 -0.39 -14.61
CA ILE A 264 3.61 -0.80 -14.82
C ILE A 264 4.02 -0.72 -16.31
N GLY A 265 3.10 -0.37 -17.22
CA GLY A 265 3.32 -0.40 -18.67
C GLY A 265 4.16 0.74 -19.29
N SER A 266 4.74 1.66 -18.52
CA SER A 266 5.55 2.76 -19.06
C SER A 266 6.90 2.99 -18.37
N ILE A 267 7.26 2.14 -17.40
CA ILE A 267 8.60 2.19 -16.81
C ILE A 267 9.49 1.28 -17.67
N GLY A 268 10.15 1.88 -18.67
CA GLY A 268 11.25 1.21 -19.36
C GLY A 268 12.28 0.77 -18.34
N PHE A 269 12.45 -0.54 -18.19
CA PHE A 269 13.68 -1.09 -17.63
C PHE A 269 14.74 -0.94 -18.73
N GLU A 270 15.47 0.17 -18.69
CA GLU A 270 16.81 0.22 -19.31
C GLU A 270 17.83 -0.46 -18.39
#